data_AF-A0A453LXC3-F1
#
_entry.id   AF-A0A453LXC3-F1
#
_cell.length_a   1.000
_cell.length_b   1.000
_cell.length_c   1.000
_cell.angle_alpha   90.00
_cell.angle_beta   90.00
_cell.angle_gamma   90.00
#
_symmetry.space_group_name_H-M   'P 1'
#
loop_
_entity.id
_entity.type
_entity.pdbx_description
1 polymer ?
#
loop_
_entity_poly.entity_id
_entity_poly.type
_entity_poly.pdbx_seq_one_letter_code
_entity_poly.pdbx_strand_id
1 'polypeptide(L)'
;LLAVYTLLPLMLALLELGAPALAMRYKLQPRGKRLSPAGFLRCYTDTPRFLLPLAAPVQLLSYPAVKMLGIRMGLPLPSAGEMAAQLLMYLLVEDYLSYWVHRLMHTKWCYDNIHHVHHEYTAPNGFVAPYMHWTEVLILTVPTVVGPVIAPCHMITFGIWFVIVAISAIETHCG
;
A
#
# COMPACT_ATOMS: atom_id res chain seq x y z
N LEU A 1 7.30 2.51 6.89
CA LEU A 1 5.97 2.45 6.24
C LEU A 1 5.04 3.56 6.66
N LEU A 2 4.73 3.76 7.96
CA LEU A 2 3.89 4.88 8.42
C LEU A 2 4.39 6.24 7.89
N ALA A 3 5.71 6.49 7.97
CA ALA A 3 6.30 7.71 7.41
C ALA A 3 6.06 7.85 5.89
N VAL A 4 6.06 6.76 5.12
CA VAL A 4 5.78 6.80 3.67
C VAL A 4 4.31 7.14 3.43
N TYR A 5 3.39 6.44 4.11
CA TYR A 5 1.94 6.68 4.02
C TYR A 5 1.48 8.02 4.62
N THR A 6 2.33 8.71 5.39
CA THR A 6 2.06 10.07 5.86
C THR A 6 2.71 11.11 4.96
N LEU A 7 4.03 11.05 4.76
CA LEU A 7 4.78 12.15 4.16
C LEU A 7 4.51 12.29 2.66
N LEU A 8 4.48 11.18 1.91
CA LEU A 8 4.28 11.25 0.46
C LEU A 8 2.86 11.75 0.11
N PRO A 9 1.77 11.18 0.69
CA PRO A 9 0.43 11.71 0.47
C PRO A 9 0.26 13.15 0.98
N LEU A 10 0.94 13.54 2.07
CA LEU A 10 0.91 14.91 2.57
C LEU A 10 1.52 15.89 1.56
N MET A 11 2.68 15.57 0.99
CA MET A 11 3.30 16.40 -0.04
C MET A 11 2.39 16.57 -1.26
N LEU A 12 1.74 15.48 -1.70
CA LEU A 12 0.81 15.50 -2.83
C LEU A 12 -0.48 16.28 -2.50
N ALA A 13 -1.01 16.14 -1.29
CA ALA A 13 -2.17 16.90 -0.82
C ALA A 13 -1.86 18.40 -0.76
N LEU A 14 -0.68 18.80 -0.27
CA LEU A 14 -0.26 20.21 -0.26
C LEU A 14 -0.11 20.77 -1.67
N LEU A 15 0.43 20.00 -2.61
CA LEU A 15 0.49 20.38 -4.03
C LEU A 15 -0.91 20.58 -4.61
N GLU A 16 -1.82 19.64 -4.35
CA GLU A 16 -3.19 19.72 -4.84
C GLU A 16 -3.95 20.91 -4.25
N LEU A 17 -3.78 21.20 -2.97
CA LEU A 17 -4.45 22.31 -2.29
C LEU A 17 -3.84 23.68 -2.65
N GLY A 18 -2.51 23.78 -2.74
CA GLY A 18 -1.80 25.04 -2.98
C GLY A 18 -1.63 25.40 -4.47
N ALA A 19 -1.52 24.42 -5.36
CA ALA A 19 -1.33 24.61 -6.79
C ALA A 19 -2.23 23.69 -7.63
N PRO A 20 -3.57 23.80 -7.50
CA PRO A 20 -4.50 22.87 -8.12
C PRO A 20 -4.40 22.81 -9.65
N ALA A 21 -4.11 23.95 -10.30
CA ALA A 21 -3.95 24.00 -11.75
C ALA A 21 -2.72 23.20 -12.25
N LEU A 22 -1.70 23.02 -11.41
CA LEU A 22 -0.53 22.20 -11.72
C LEU A 22 -0.84 20.72 -11.46
N ALA A 23 -1.39 20.40 -10.28
CA ALA A 23 -1.75 19.03 -9.91
C ALA A 23 -2.75 18.39 -10.91
N MET A 24 -3.77 19.13 -11.33
CA MET A 24 -4.81 18.64 -12.25
C MET A 24 -4.30 18.33 -13.67
N ARG A 25 -3.07 18.71 -14.04
CA ARG A 25 -2.48 18.33 -15.34
C ARG A 25 -2.09 16.85 -15.40
N TYR A 26 -1.83 16.26 -14.24
CA TYR A 26 -1.33 14.89 -14.12
C TYR A 26 -2.41 13.91 -13.69
N LYS A 27 -3.57 14.39 -13.21
CA LYS A 27 -4.70 13.55 -12.83
C LYS A 27 -5.45 12.99 -14.04
N LEU A 28 -5.70 11.68 -14.02
CA LEU A 28 -6.46 10.97 -15.05
C LEU A 28 -7.98 11.17 -14.94
N GLN A 29 -8.50 11.57 -13.77
CA GLN A 29 -9.95 11.64 -13.52
C GLN A 29 -10.62 12.91 -14.09
N PRO A 30 -11.95 12.86 -14.34
CA PRO A 30 -12.69 14.02 -14.79
C PRO A 30 -12.48 15.24 -13.88
N ARG A 31 -12.27 16.40 -14.50
CA ARG A 31 -12.06 17.67 -13.79
C ARG A 31 -13.20 17.93 -12.80
N GLY A 32 -12.85 18.13 -11.52
CA GLY A 32 -13.79 18.52 -10.47
C GLY A 32 -13.94 17.53 -9.30
N LYS A 33 -13.47 16.28 -9.43
CA LYS A 33 -13.44 15.34 -8.29
C LYS A 33 -12.22 15.58 -7.42
N ARG A 34 -12.34 16.52 -6.46
CA ARG A 34 -11.27 16.86 -5.51
C ARG A 34 -11.79 16.83 -4.08
N LEU A 35 -10.94 16.44 -3.15
CA LEU A 35 -11.23 16.58 -1.73
C LEU A 35 -11.00 18.02 -1.27
N SER A 36 -11.85 18.48 -0.35
CA SER A 36 -11.59 19.68 0.43
C SER A 36 -10.45 19.42 1.45
N PRO A 37 -9.81 20.46 2.00
CA PRO A 37 -8.84 20.28 3.09
C PRO A 37 -9.38 19.42 4.25
N ALA A 38 -10.65 19.60 4.61
CA ALA A 38 -11.31 18.81 5.63
C ALA A 38 -11.50 17.34 5.21
N GLY A 39 -11.71 17.07 3.91
CA GLY A 39 -11.77 15.71 3.36
C GLY A 39 -10.43 14.99 3.45
N PHE A 40 -9.32 15.66 3.13
CA PHE A 40 -7.97 15.13 3.32
C PHE A 40 -7.68 14.81 4.79
N LEU A 41 -7.98 15.75 5.69
CA LEU A 41 -7.77 15.55 7.12
C LEU A 41 -8.61 14.38 7.64
N ARG A 42 -9.89 14.31 7.25
CA ARG A 42 -10.78 13.22 7.65
C ARG A 42 -10.25 11.86 7.21
N CYS A 43 -9.90 11.71 5.93
CA CYS A 43 -9.33 10.49 5.38
C CYS A 43 -8.09 10.07 6.19
N TYR A 44 -7.16 10.99 6.43
CA TYR A 44 -5.96 10.73 7.23
C TYR A 44 -6.27 10.31 8.68
N THR A 45 -7.25 10.96 9.33
CA THR A 45 -7.60 10.66 10.73
C THR A 45 -8.43 9.38 10.90
N ASP A 46 -9.11 8.94 9.85
CA ASP A 46 -9.93 7.73 9.90
C ASP A 46 -9.09 6.47 9.63
N THR A 47 -8.03 6.56 8.82
CA THR A 47 -7.12 5.44 8.51
C THR A 47 -6.60 4.67 9.74
N PRO A 48 -6.15 5.32 10.83
CA PRO A 48 -5.70 4.60 12.03
C PRO A 48 -6.77 3.71 12.67
N ARG A 49 -8.07 4.03 12.53
CA ARG A 49 -9.14 3.20 13.11
C ARG A 49 -9.15 1.79 12.55
N PHE A 50 -8.72 1.63 11.30
CA PHE A 50 -8.66 0.35 10.62
C PHE A 50 -7.28 -0.32 10.72
N LEU A 51 -6.20 0.46 10.77
CA LEU A 51 -4.84 -0.07 10.85
C LEU A 51 -4.38 -0.44 12.27
N LEU A 52 -4.75 0.36 13.29
CA LEU A 52 -4.29 0.14 14.67
C LEU A 52 -4.72 -1.20 15.28
N PRO A 53 -5.94 -1.73 15.02
CA PRO A 53 -6.32 -3.06 15.47
C PRO A 53 -5.38 -4.17 14.99
N LEU A 54 -4.75 -4.00 13.82
CA LEU A 54 -3.80 -4.95 13.24
C LEU A 54 -2.35 -4.69 13.68
N ALA A 55 -2.03 -3.49 14.17
CA ALA A 55 -0.65 -3.09 14.46
C ALA A 55 0.02 -4.00 15.50
N ALA A 56 -0.63 -4.26 16.63
CA ALA A 56 -0.06 -5.09 17.69
C ALA A 56 0.09 -6.58 17.27
N PRO A 57 -0.94 -7.24 16.70
CA PRO A 57 -0.78 -8.59 16.17
C PRO A 57 0.31 -8.71 15.11
N VAL A 58 0.36 -7.79 14.13
CA VAL A 58 1.38 -7.78 13.08
C VAL A 58 2.77 -7.62 13.70
N GLN A 59 2.94 -6.72 14.66
CA GLN A 59 4.24 -6.51 15.31
C GLN A 59 4.71 -7.75 16.09
N LEU A 60 3.81 -8.40 16.84
CA LEU A 60 4.14 -9.60 17.62
C LEU A 60 4.46 -10.81 16.72
N LEU A 61 3.75 -10.95 15.60
CA LEU A 61 3.93 -12.07 14.68
C LEU A 61 5.03 -11.83 13.63
N SER A 62 5.51 -10.59 13.49
CA SER A 62 6.50 -10.23 12.47
C SER A 62 7.81 -11.02 12.58
N TYR A 63 8.40 -11.11 13.77
CA TYR A 63 9.66 -11.82 13.97
C TYR A 63 9.59 -13.33 13.70
N PRO A 64 8.64 -14.09 14.28
CA PRO A 64 8.52 -15.50 13.95
C PRO A 64 8.18 -15.71 12.46
N ALA A 65 7.34 -14.87 11.85
CA ALA A 65 7.05 -14.95 10.42
C ALA A 65 8.32 -14.75 9.58
N VAL A 66 9.10 -13.70 9.84
CA VAL A 66 10.39 -13.43 9.16
C VAL A 66 11.33 -14.64 9.25
N LYS A 67 11.42 -15.26 10.43
CA LYS A 67 12.22 -16.48 10.63
C LYS A 67 11.68 -17.68 9.85
N MET A 68 10.37 -17.91 9.90
CA MET A 68 9.72 -19.03 9.21
C MET A 68 9.86 -18.91 7.68
N LEU A 69 9.80 -17.68 7.16
CA LEU A 69 10.00 -17.40 5.74
C LEU A 69 11.47 -17.50 5.31
N GLY A 70 12.43 -17.70 6.22
CA GLY A 70 13.84 -17.77 5.88
C GLY A 70 14.46 -16.43 5.48
N ILE A 71 13.84 -15.31 5.88
CA ILE A 71 14.40 -13.98 5.61
C ILE A 71 15.68 -13.80 6.43
N ARG A 72 16.78 -13.52 5.73
CA ARG A 72 18.11 -13.36 6.32
C ARG A 72 18.25 -11.99 6.97
N MET A 73 18.74 -11.94 8.21
CA MET A 73 18.96 -10.68 8.95
C MET A 73 20.44 -10.37 9.22
N GLY A 74 21.33 -11.29 8.86
CA GLY A 74 22.77 -11.19 9.11
C GLY A 74 23.60 -11.18 7.84
N LEU A 75 24.91 -11.08 8.02
CA LEU A 75 25.88 -11.07 6.92
C LEU A 75 25.95 -12.44 6.19
N PRO A 76 26.37 -12.45 4.90
CA PRO A 76 26.70 -11.28 4.08
C PRO A 76 25.47 -10.48 3.64
N LEU A 77 25.67 -9.18 3.40
CA LEU A 77 24.65 -8.33 2.80
C LEU A 77 24.33 -8.80 1.37
N PRO A 78 23.10 -8.58 0.87
CA PRO A 78 22.74 -8.98 -0.48
C PRO A 78 23.53 -8.14 -1.49
N SER A 79 23.92 -8.76 -2.60
CA SER A 79 24.50 -8.00 -3.72
C SER A 79 23.42 -7.16 -4.42
N ALA A 80 23.83 -6.10 -5.12
CA ALA A 80 22.90 -5.29 -5.90
C ALA A 80 22.14 -6.12 -6.96
N GLY A 81 22.81 -7.10 -7.59
CA GLY A 81 22.19 -8.00 -8.57
C GLY A 81 21.16 -8.95 -7.95
N GLU A 82 21.45 -9.49 -6.76
CA GLU A 82 20.50 -10.30 -6.00
C GLU A 82 19.25 -9.48 -5.64
N MET A 83 19.44 -8.27 -5.11
CA MET A 83 18.34 -7.37 -4.77
C MET A 83 17.50 -7.03 -6.00
N ALA A 84 18.13 -6.67 -7.11
CA ALA A 84 17.43 -6.31 -8.35
C ALA A 84 16.60 -7.48 -8.89
N ALA A 85 17.16 -8.69 -8.92
CA ALA A 85 16.46 -9.88 -9.39
C ALA A 85 15.25 -10.23 -8.49
N GLN A 86 15.43 -10.18 -7.17
CA GLN A 86 14.36 -10.41 -6.20
C GLN A 86 13.25 -9.37 -6.33
N LEU A 87 13.60 -8.08 -6.33
CA LEU A 87 12.62 -6.99 -6.45
C LEU A 87 11.85 -7.03 -7.77
N LEU A 88 12.51 -7.35 -8.89
CA LEU A 88 11.84 -7.52 -10.18
C LEU A 88 10.85 -8.68 -10.14
N MET A 89 11.25 -9.82 -9.58
CA MET A 89 10.33 -10.95 -9.43
C MET A 89 9.14 -10.61 -8.54
N TYR A 90 9.37 -9.92 -7.41
CA TYR A 90 8.30 -9.51 -6.51
C TYR A 90 7.33 -8.55 -7.17
N LEU A 91 7.82 -7.57 -7.95
CA LEU A 91 6.97 -6.67 -8.72
C LEU A 91 6.03 -7.43 -9.67
N LEU A 92 6.55 -8.41 -10.41
CA LEU A 92 5.76 -9.20 -11.36
C LEU A 92 4.70 -10.07 -10.65
N VAL A 93 5.09 -10.70 -9.54
CA VAL A 93 4.17 -11.55 -8.75
C VAL A 93 3.10 -10.71 -8.08
N GLU A 94 3.48 -9.59 -7.47
CA GLU A 94 2.58 -8.70 -6.78
C GLU A 94 1.59 -8.06 -7.75
N ASP A 95 2.04 -7.52 -8.89
CA ASP A 95 1.15 -6.94 -9.91
C ASP A 95 0.10 -7.95 -10.40
N TYR A 96 0.55 -9.16 -10.77
CA TYR A 96 -0.35 -10.21 -11.26
C TYR A 96 -1.37 -10.63 -10.20
N LEU A 97 -0.93 -10.91 -8.97
CA LEU A 97 -1.83 -11.38 -7.91
C LEU A 97 -2.74 -10.26 -7.40
N SER A 98 -2.23 -9.05 -7.24
CA SER A 98 -2.99 -7.87 -6.81
C SER A 98 -4.13 -7.60 -7.77
N TYR A 99 -3.93 -7.72 -9.08
CA TYR A 99 -5.04 -7.62 -10.04
C TYR A 99 -6.18 -8.61 -9.74
N TRP A 100 -5.86 -9.89 -9.57
CA TRP A 100 -6.90 -10.92 -9.37
C TRP A 100 -7.56 -10.84 -8.01
N VAL A 101 -6.79 -10.58 -6.95
CA VAL A 101 -7.32 -10.42 -5.59
C VAL A 101 -8.18 -9.15 -5.51
N HIS A 102 -7.75 -8.04 -6.12
CA HIS A 102 -8.57 -6.83 -6.18
C HIS A 102 -9.86 -7.06 -6.99
N ARG A 103 -9.78 -7.78 -8.11
CA ARG A 103 -10.98 -8.16 -8.88
C ARG A 103 -11.94 -9.03 -8.06
N LEU A 104 -11.42 -9.93 -7.23
CA LEU A 104 -12.23 -10.70 -6.27
C LEU A 104 -12.91 -9.78 -5.26
N MET A 105 -12.21 -8.75 -4.75
CA MET A 105 -12.78 -7.77 -3.83
C MET A 105 -13.95 -6.98 -4.42
N HIS A 106 -14.02 -6.88 -5.75
CA HIS A 106 -15.14 -6.27 -6.48
C HIS A 106 -16.30 -7.22 -6.81
N THR A 107 -16.27 -8.48 -6.38
CA THR A 107 -17.46 -9.33 -6.42
C THR A 107 -18.53 -8.77 -5.48
N LYS A 108 -19.82 -9.00 -5.77
CA LYS A 108 -20.94 -8.40 -5.02
C LYS A 108 -20.78 -8.56 -3.50
N TRP A 109 -20.49 -9.79 -3.04
CA TRP A 109 -20.37 -10.07 -1.62
C TRP A 109 -19.16 -9.38 -0.99
N CYS A 110 -17.97 -9.50 -1.60
CA CYS A 110 -16.76 -8.87 -1.07
C CYS A 110 -16.87 -7.34 -1.08
N TYR A 111 -17.50 -6.77 -2.10
CA TYR A 111 -17.70 -5.33 -2.19
C TYR A 111 -18.61 -4.84 -1.05
N ASP A 112 -19.83 -5.39 -0.97
CA ASP A 112 -20.84 -4.93 -0.02
C ASP A 112 -20.40 -5.11 1.45
N ASN A 113 -19.57 -6.12 1.75
CA ASN A 113 -19.19 -6.44 3.14
C ASN A 113 -17.79 -5.97 3.54
N ILE A 114 -16.88 -5.74 2.59
CA ILE A 114 -15.46 -5.47 2.88
C ILE A 114 -14.98 -4.25 2.09
N HIS A 115 -15.01 -4.33 0.75
CA HIS A 115 -14.34 -3.34 -0.10
C HIS A 115 -15.07 -1.98 -0.19
N HIS A 116 -16.36 -1.92 0.18
CA HIS A 116 -17.11 -0.65 0.13
C HIS A 116 -16.48 0.44 1.00
N VAL A 117 -15.85 0.08 2.13
CA VAL A 117 -15.14 1.02 3.01
C VAL A 117 -14.05 1.74 2.21
N HIS A 118 -13.23 0.99 1.49
CA HIS A 118 -12.16 1.54 0.66
C HIS A 118 -12.69 2.50 -0.43
N HIS A 119 -13.89 2.25 -0.95
CA HIS A 119 -14.55 3.07 -1.98
C HIS A 119 -15.40 4.23 -1.44
N GLU A 120 -15.44 4.48 -0.13
CA GLU A 120 -16.15 5.65 0.42
C GLU A 120 -15.55 6.97 -0.09
N TYR A 121 -14.23 7.01 -0.28
CA TYR A 121 -13.53 8.14 -0.89
C TYR A 121 -13.37 7.93 -2.39
N THR A 122 -14.35 8.41 -3.15
CA THR A 122 -14.32 8.32 -4.62
C THR A 122 -13.40 9.34 -5.32
N ALA A 123 -12.89 10.31 -4.56
CA ALA A 123 -11.95 11.30 -5.07
C ALA A 123 -10.51 10.78 -4.92
N PRO A 124 -9.67 10.84 -5.97
CA PRO A 124 -8.33 10.25 -5.96
C PRO A 124 -7.43 11.02 -5.00
N ASN A 125 -6.85 10.32 -4.03
CA ASN A 125 -5.88 10.88 -3.12
C ASN A 125 -5.04 9.76 -2.48
N GLY A 126 -3.76 10.06 -2.22
CA GLY A 126 -2.82 9.07 -1.68
C GLY A 126 -3.14 8.60 -0.25
N PHE A 127 -3.96 9.33 0.50
CA PHE A 127 -4.38 8.90 1.85
C PHE A 127 -5.45 7.81 1.83
N VAL A 128 -6.09 7.53 0.67
CA VAL A 128 -7.02 6.39 0.52
C VAL A 128 -6.26 5.06 0.44
N ALA A 129 -5.03 5.06 -0.04
CA ALA A 129 -4.26 3.82 -0.22
C ALA A 129 -4.26 2.93 1.05
N PRO A 130 -4.05 3.47 2.27
CA PRO A 130 -4.20 2.70 3.50
C PRO A 130 -5.62 2.70 4.13
N TYR A 131 -6.58 3.45 3.59
CA TYR A 131 -7.96 3.55 4.09
C TYR A 131 -8.79 2.37 3.59
N MET A 132 -8.93 1.33 4.41
CA MET A 132 -9.69 0.13 4.02
C MET A 132 -10.12 -0.67 5.25
N HIS A 133 -11.07 -1.59 5.08
CA HIS A 133 -11.50 -2.49 6.15
C HIS A 133 -10.34 -3.41 6.61
N TRP A 134 -10.26 -3.77 7.89
CA TRP A 134 -9.15 -4.60 8.41
C TRP A 134 -9.04 -5.96 7.71
N THR A 135 -10.15 -6.58 7.30
CA THR A 135 -10.15 -7.82 6.52
C THR A 135 -9.53 -7.61 5.15
N GLU A 136 -9.78 -6.44 4.54
CA GLU A 136 -9.20 -6.07 3.27
C GLU A 136 -7.68 -5.93 3.37
N VAL A 137 -7.19 -5.31 4.45
CA VAL A 137 -5.75 -5.23 4.73
C VAL A 137 -5.13 -6.62 4.71
N LEU A 138 -5.74 -7.61 5.38
CA LEU A 138 -5.23 -8.98 5.43
C LEU A 138 -5.24 -9.65 4.05
N ILE A 139 -6.30 -9.48 3.27
CA ILE A 139 -6.45 -10.08 1.94
C ILE A 139 -5.48 -9.44 0.93
N LEU A 140 -5.43 -8.11 0.87
CA LEU A 140 -4.59 -7.36 -0.07
C LEU A 140 -3.10 -7.39 0.31
N THR A 141 -2.74 -7.75 1.54
CA THR A 141 -1.34 -8.01 1.91
C THR A 141 -0.83 -9.34 1.32
N VAL A 142 -1.69 -10.28 0.98
CA VAL A 142 -1.27 -11.60 0.46
C VAL A 142 -0.40 -11.46 -0.79
N PRO A 143 -0.82 -10.76 -1.87
CA PRO A 143 0.04 -10.52 -3.06
C PRO A 143 1.45 -10.02 -2.72
N THR A 144 1.55 -9.07 -1.79
CA THR A 144 2.82 -8.46 -1.37
C THR A 144 3.79 -9.45 -0.72
N VAL A 145 3.29 -10.49 -0.03
CA VAL A 145 4.16 -11.44 0.69
C VAL A 145 4.45 -12.72 -0.10
N VAL A 146 3.69 -13.04 -1.16
CA VAL A 146 3.92 -14.25 -1.97
C VAL A 146 5.31 -14.25 -2.61
N GLY A 147 5.78 -13.13 -3.16
CA GLY A 147 7.13 -13.03 -3.74
C GLY A 147 8.23 -13.43 -2.74
N PRO A 148 8.32 -12.77 -1.56
CA PRO A 148 9.25 -13.15 -0.50
C PRO A 148 9.09 -14.59 0.03
N VAL A 149 7.90 -15.19 -0.04
CA VAL A 149 7.70 -16.62 0.28
C VAL A 149 8.35 -17.52 -0.79
N ILE A 150 8.20 -17.18 -2.07
CA ILE A 150 8.76 -17.95 -3.20
C ILE A 150 10.29 -17.85 -3.21
N ALA A 151 10.84 -16.66 -3.01
CA ALA A 151 12.28 -16.42 -2.97
C ALA A 151 12.67 -15.61 -1.72
N PRO A 152 12.95 -16.26 -0.58
CA PRO A 152 13.37 -15.55 0.63
C PRO A 152 14.61 -14.68 0.41
N CYS A 153 14.56 -13.45 0.92
CA CYS A 153 15.60 -12.43 0.72
C CYS A 153 16.28 -12.00 2.02
N HIS A 154 17.20 -11.04 1.90
CA HIS A 154 17.75 -10.34 3.06
C HIS A 154 16.76 -9.26 3.56
N MET A 155 16.76 -8.97 4.86
CA MET A 155 15.89 -7.99 5.52
C MET A 155 15.96 -6.59 4.88
N ILE A 156 17.13 -6.22 4.33
CA ILE A 156 17.29 -4.97 3.57
C ILE A 156 16.45 -4.99 2.30
N THR A 157 16.53 -6.05 1.48
CA THR A 157 15.69 -6.21 0.28
C THR A 157 14.22 -6.22 0.66
N PHE A 158 13.87 -6.93 1.75
CA PHE A 158 12.49 -6.99 2.25
C PHE A 158 11.96 -5.61 2.65
N GLY A 159 12.76 -4.81 3.37
CA GLY A 159 12.39 -3.44 3.74
C GLY A 159 12.20 -2.52 2.52
N ILE A 160 13.11 -2.61 1.54
CA ILE A 160 13.00 -1.86 0.28
C ILE A 160 11.75 -2.27 -0.50
N TRP A 161 11.47 -3.56 -0.55
CA TRP A 161 10.27 -4.10 -1.20
C TRP A 161 8.99 -3.47 -0.65
N PHE A 162 8.81 -3.43 0.67
CA PHE A 162 7.64 -2.79 1.27
C PHE A 162 7.57 -1.29 1.02
N VAL A 163 8.70 -0.59 0.90
CA VAL A 163 8.70 0.84 0.53
C VAL A 163 8.24 1.01 -0.92
N ILE A 164 8.72 0.18 -1.85
CA ILE A 164 8.30 0.21 -3.25
C ILE A 164 6.79 -0.04 -3.36
N VAL A 165 6.28 -1.08 -2.71
CA VAL A 165 4.83 -1.40 -2.71
C VAL A 165 4.01 -0.25 -2.11
N ALA A 166 4.46 0.35 -1.01
CA ALA A 166 3.75 1.49 -0.42
C ALA A 166 3.70 2.69 -1.37
N ILE A 167 4.80 3.00 -2.06
CA ILE A 167 4.84 4.08 -3.04
C ILE A 167 3.92 3.76 -4.23
N SER A 168 3.98 2.54 -4.75
CA SER A 168 3.14 2.10 -5.86
C SER A 168 1.65 2.16 -5.51
N ALA A 169 1.28 1.70 -4.32
CA ALA A 169 -0.09 1.80 -3.82
C ALA A 169 -0.53 3.26 -3.73
N ILE A 170 0.27 4.16 -3.16
CA ILE A 170 -0.05 5.59 -3.10
C ILE A 170 -0.24 6.18 -4.51
N GLU A 171 0.67 5.87 -5.43
CA GLU A 171 0.64 6.37 -6.81
C GLU A 171 -0.64 5.95 -7.54
N THR A 172 -1.04 4.68 -7.43
CA THR A 172 -2.28 4.17 -8.03
C THR A 172 -3.54 4.89 -7.52
N HIS A 173 -3.52 5.41 -6.28
CA HIS A 173 -4.65 6.15 -5.70
C HIS A 173 -4.61 7.65 -5.97
N CYS A 174 -3.47 8.18 -6.41
CA CYS A 174 -3.29 9.61 -6.64
C CYS A 174 -3.92 10.09 -7.94
N GLY A 175 -4.09 9.19 -8.92
CA GLY A 175 -4.80 9.46 -10.15
C GLY A 175 -4.00 10.20 -11.19
#